data_AF-A0A101HAF7-F1
#
_entry.id   AF-A0A101HAF7-F1
#
_cell.length_a   1.000
_cell.length_b   1.000
_cell.length_c   1.000
_cell.angle_alpha   90.00
_cell.angle_beta   90.00
_cell.angle_gamma   90.00
#
_symmetry.space_group_name_H-M   'P 1'
#
loop_
_entity.id
_entity.type
_entity.pdbx_description
1 polymer ?
#
loop_
_entity_poly.entity_id
_entity_poly.type
_entity_poly.pdbx_seq_one_letter_code
_entity_poly.pdbx_strand_id
1 'polypeptide(L)'
;WNNAYKLGLVSIGAFLITKGNTLIASKYLNLEIVAQYGLTLQIVTMVSTVSSIFFRAYLPKFNSHRMTNDIEGLKRDYGMSLIIFNSVFIIGVSILLLFGNIILYYIGSNTLLLSNSYLFILLLIIFLETNHSNCATLITTKNEVPFVMSSLLSGVGVLLTGLIAVKYLEAGVLGLILAQGFVQLMYNNWKWPKVVFNELNSTYFKIIKVGAVEWIKAIKLNI
;
A
#
# COMPACT_ATOMS: atom_id res chain seq x y z
N TRP A 1 -26.17 -5.30 -2.69
CA TRP A 1 -26.19 -3.88 -3.10
C TRP A 1 -25.77 -2.90 -1.98
N ASN A 2 -26.08 -3.15 -0.70
CA ASN A 2 -25.75 -2.24 0.42
C ASN A 2 -24.25 -1.98 0.70
N ASN A 3 -23.31 -2.78 0.19
CA ASN A 3 -21.88 -2.50 0.40
C ASN A 3 -21.18 -1.93 -0.84
N ALA A 4 -21.82 -1.97 -2.01
CA ALA A 4 -21.23 -1.46 -3.25
C ALA A 4 -21.04 0.07 -3.20
N TYR A 5 -22.04 0.81 -2.70
CA TYR A 5 -21.92 2.26 -2.54
C TYR A 5 -20.82 2.63 -1.54
N LYS A 6 -20.63 1.84 -0.47
CA LYS A 6 -19.56 2.04 0.52
C LYS A 6 -18.19 1.88 -0.11
N LEU A 7 -18.00 0.86 -0.95
CA LEU A 7 -16.76 0.69 -1.71
C LEU A 7 -16.52 1.84 -2.67
N GLY A 8 -17.56 2.34 -3.35
CA GLY A 8 -17.47 3.54 -4.19
C GLY A 8 -17.00 4.77 -3.41
N LEU A 9 -17.55 5.01 -2.20
CA LEU A 9 -17.09 6.09 -1.33
C LEU A 9 -15.63 5.91 -0.87
N VAL A 10 -15.23 4.68 -0.55
CA VAL A 10 -13.83 4.37 -0.23
C VAL A 10 -12.92 4.64 -1.43
N SER A 11 -13.36 4.33 -2.65
CA SER A 11 -12.56 4.64 -3.85
C SER A 11 -12.33 6.14 -4.02
N ILE A 12 -13.29 6.99 -3.67
CA ILE A 12 -13.11 8.45 -3.64
C ILE A 12 -12.04 8.82 -2.62
N GLY A 13 -12.12 8.32 -1.39
CA GLY A 13 -11.12 8.58 -0.35
C GLY A 13 -9.71 8.11 -0.77
N ALA A 14 -9.61 6.89 -1.30
CA ALA A 14 -8.36 6.33 -1.83
C ALA A 14 -7.78 7.15 -2.99
N PHE A 15 -8.63 7.67 -3.88
CA PHE A 15 -8.20 8.58 -4.95
C PHE A 15 -7.58 9.86 -4.37
N LEU A 16 -8.23 10.49 -3.39
CA LEU A 16 -7.70 11.70 -2.76
C LEU A 16 -6.37 11.43 -2.05
N ILE A 17 -6.24 10.29 -1.36
CA ILE A 17 -5.00 9.87 -0.68
C ILE A 17 -3.86 9.70 -1.69
N THR A 18 -4.11 8.97 -2.78
CA THR A 18 -3.04 8.51 -3.71
C THR A 18 -2.73 9.49 -4.83
N LYS A 19 -3.70 10.32 -5.24
CA LYS A 19 -3.58 11.24 -6.38
C LYS A 19 -3.71 12.71 -5.99
N GLY A 20 -4.26 13.00 -4.82
CA GLY A 20 -4.47 14.38 -4.37
C GLY A 20 -3.19 15.19 -4.33
N ASN A 21 -2.12 14.62 -3.77
CA ASN A 21 -0.83 15.30 -3.69
C ASN A 21 -0.18 15.53 -5.06
N THR A 22 -0.45 14.69 -6.06
CA THR A 22 0.01 14.92 -7.44
C THR A 22 -0.66 16.15 -8.05
N LEU A 23 -1.94 16.39 -7.76
CA LEU A 23 -2.67 17.59 -8.20
C LEU A 23 -2.17 18.87 -7.49
N ILE A 24 -1.77 18.75 -6.23
CA ILE A 24 -1.14 19.86 -5.51
C ILE A 24 0.24 20.15 -6.10
N ALA A 25 1.05 19.10 -6.32
CA ALA A 25 2.37 19.23 -6.92
C ALA A 25 2.32 19.97 -8.26
N SER A 26 1.40 19.59 -9.16
CA SER A 26 1.29 20.19 -10.50
C SER A 26 0.97 21.67 -10.49
N LYS A 27 0.35 22.19 -9.43
CA LYS A 27 0.02 23.61 -9.28
C LYS A 27 1.13 24.42 -8.62
N TYR A 28 1.84 23.84 -7.65
CA TYR A 28 2.71 24.59 -6.74
C TYR A 28 4.21 24.30 -6.90
N LEU A 29 4.59 23.19 -7.54
CA LEU A 29 5.99 22.81 -7.76
C LEU A 29 6.40 23.02 -9.22
N ASN A 30 7.70 23.08 -9.48
CA ASN A 30 8.19 23.22 -10.85
C ASN A 30 7.88 21.96 -11.69
N LEU A 31 7.84 22.12 -13.02
CA LEU A 31 7.47 21.04 -13.94
C LEU A 31 8.41 19.83 -13.83
N GLU A 32 9.70 20.08 -13.60
CA GLU A 32 10.71 19.02 -13.46
C GLU A 32 10.46 18.13 -12.23
N ILE A 33 10.24 18.72 -11.04
CA ILE A 33 9.93 17.97 -9.81
C ILE A 33 8.61 17.24 -9.95
N VAL A 34 7.60 17.86 -10.59
CA VAL A 34 6.30 17.21 -10.83
C VAL A 34 6.46 15.98 -11.73
N ALA A 35 7.26 16.08 -12.79
CA ALA A 35 7.56 14.95 -13.66
C ALA A 35 8.31 13.84 -12.92
N GLN A 36 9.37 14.17 -12.17
CA GLN A 36 10.13 13.21 -11.36
C GLN A 36 9.23 12.52 -10.32
N TYR A 37 8.42 13.29 -9.60
CA TYR A 37 7.51 12.76 -8.57
C TYR A 37 6.44 11.86 -9.18
N GLY A 38 5.82 12.26 -10.29
CA GLY A 38 4.82 11.47 -11.00
C GLY A 38 5.38 10.14 -11.49
N LEU A 39 6.54 10.16 -12.15
CA LEU A 39 7.25 8.95 -12.59
C LEU A 39 7.59 8.04 -11.41
N THR A 40 8.13 8.61 -10.33
CA THR A 40 8.49 7.86 -9.12
C THR A 40 7.27 7.19 -8.49
N LEU A 41 6.16 7.93 -8.31
CA LEU A 41 4.91 7.36 -7.81
C LEU A 41 4.41 6.22 -8.69
N GLN A 42 4.47 6.37 -10.02
CA GLN A 42 4.00 5.35 -10.94
C GLN A 42 4.83 4.06 -10.81
N ILE A 43 6.15 4.15 -10.75
CA ILE A 43 7.02 2.97 -10.60
C ILE A 43 6.88 2.33 -9.21
N VAL A 44 6.81 3.14 -8.15
CA VAL A 44 6.60 2.63 -6.78
C VAL A 44 5.23 1.94 -6.64
N THR A 45 4.18 2.49 -7.25
CA THR A 45 2.84 1.85 -7.24
C THR A 45 2.80 0.58 -8.06
N MET A 46 3.61 0.44 -9.11
CA MET A 46 3.81 -0.84 -9.79
C MET A 46 4.41 -1.89 -8.86
N VAL A 47 5.47 -1.55 -8.11
CA VAL A 47 6.07 -2.48 -7.12
C VAL A 47 5.03 -2.94 -6.10
N SER A 48 4.24 -2.01 -5.55
CA SER A 48 3.13 -2.32 -4.65
C SER A 48 2.09 -3.27 -5.27
N THR A 49 1.70 -3.00 -6.52
CA THR A 49 0.72 -3.80 -7.25
C THR A 49 1.22 -5.22 -7.46
N VAL A 50 2.44 -5.37 -7.97
CA VAL A 50 3.09 -6.67 -8.21
C VAL A 50 3.23 -7.46 -6.92
N SER A 51 3.65 -6.81 -5.84
CA SER A 51 3.77 -7.45 -4.51
C SER A 51 2.42 -7.98 -4.00
N SER A 52 1.31 -7.33 -4.35
CA SER A 52 -0.03 -7.72 -3.89
C SER A 52 -0.75 -8.70 -4.82
N ILE A 53 -0.16 -9.12 -5.94
CA ILE A 53 -0.80 -10.03 -6.92
C ILE A 53 -1.22 -11.32 -6.23
N PHE A 54 -0.33 -11.94 -5.46
CA PHE A 54 -0.62 -13.21 -4.79
C PHE A 54 -1.78 -13.09 -3.80
N PHE A 55 -1.79 -12.02 -2.99
CA PHE A 55 -2.90 -11.73 -2.07
C PHE A 55 -4.24 -11.62 -2.82
N ARG A 56 -4.27 -10.89 -3.94
CA ARG A 56 -5.48 -10.72 -4.76
C ARG A 56 -5.93 -12.03 -5.40
N ALA A 57 -5.00 -12.85 -5.88
CA ALA A 57 -5.29 -14.17 -6.45
C ALA A 57 -5.88 -15.14 -5.41
N TYR A 58 -5.53 -14.98 -4.13
CA TYR A 58 -6.05 -15.79 -3.02
C TYR A 58 -7.33 -15.23 -2.39
N LEU A 59 -7.80 -14.05 -2.81
CA LEU A 59 -9.03 -13.46 -2.29
C LEU A 59 -10.26 -14.39 -2.38
N PRO A 60 -10.47 -15.18 -3.46
CA PRO A 60 -11.54 -16.18 -3.50
C PRO A 60 -11.39 -17.27 -2.42
N LYS A 61 -10.18 -17.74 -2.14
CA LYS A 61 -9.91 -18.71 -1.07
C LYS A 61 -10.21 -18.12 0.30
N PHE A 62 -9.85 -16.86 0.54
CA PHE A 62 -10.20 -16.17 1.78
C PHE A 62 -11.72 -16.13 1.98
N ASN A 63 -12.48 -15.79 0.95
CA ASN A 63 -13.95 -15.82 1.02
C ASN A 63 -14.49 -17.23 1.30
N SER A 64 -13.91 -18.26 0.67
CA SER A 64 -14.29 -19.66 0.95
C SER A 64 -14.09 -20.03 2.42
N HIS A 65 -12.91 -19.75 2.98
CA HIS A 65 -12.61 -19.98 4.40
C HIS A 65 -13.55 -19.21 5.34
N ARG A 66 -13.99 -18.01 4.95
CA ARG A 66 -15.00 -17.26 5.71
C ARG A 66 -16.37 -17.95 5.68
N MET A 67 -16.78 -18.44 4.52
CA MET A 67 -18.07 -19.11 4.36
C MET A 67 -18.14 -20.43 5.13
N THR A 68 -17.01 -21.15 5.21
CA THR A 68 -16.92 -22.44 5.94
C THR A 68 -16.49 -22.28 7.41
N ASN A 69 -16.24 -21.05 7.87
CA ASN A 69 -15.66 -20.75 9.18
C ASN A 69 -14.28 -21.42 9.44
N ASP A 70 -13.51 -21.74 8.41
CA ASP A 70 -12.14 -22.25 8.54
C ASP A 70 -11.13 -21.11 8.81
N ILE A 71 -11.11 -20.64 10.07
CA ILE A 71 -10.20 -19.58 10.49
C ILE A 71 -8.73 -20.01 10.41
N GLU A 72 -8.42 -21.29 10.64
CA GLU A 72 -7.04 -21.78 10.55
C GLU A 72 -6.55 -21.85 9.11
N GLY A 73 -7.40 -22.28 8.17
CA GLY A 73 -7.15 -22.18 6.73
C GLY A 73 -6.92 -20.74 6.28
N LEU A 74 -7.76 -19.82 6.75
CA LEU A 74 -7.59 -18.41 6.47
C LEU A 74 -6.24 -17.87 6.97
N LYS A 75 -5.82 -18.23 8.20
CA LYS A 75 -4.51 -17.83 8.74
C LYS A 75 -3.35 -18.34 7.90
N ARG A 76 -3.42 -19.59 7.43
CA ARG A 76 -2.38 -20.21 6.58
C ARG A 76 -2.24 -19.47 5.26
N ASP A 77 -3.34 -19.35 4.52
CA ASP A 77 -3.35 -18.71 3.20
C ASP A 77 -3.01 -17.21 3.29
N TYR A 78 -3.56 -16.52 4.29
CA TYR A 78 -3.23 -15.11 4.52
C TYR A 78 -1.77 -14.92 4.93
N GLY A 79 -1.25 -15.76 5.83
CA GLY A 79 0.16 -15.72 6.22
C GLY A 79 1.11 -15.96 5.05
N MET A 80 0.80 -16.94 4.19
CA MET A 80 1.56 -17.18 2.96
C MET A 80 1.54 -15.95 2.05
N SER A 81 0.36 -15.33 1.88
CA SER A 81 0.23 -14.11 1.08
C SER A 81 1.04 -12.93 1.62
N LEU A 82 1.13 -12.78 2.95
CA LEU A 82 1.92 -11.73 3.60
C LEU A 82 3.42 -11.91 3.37
N ILE A 83 3.93 -13.14 3.41
CA ILE A 83 5.34 -13.40 3.14
C ILE A 83 5.69 -13.11 1.69
N ILE A 84 4.86 -13.58 0.75
CA ILE A 84 5.09 -13.32 -0.67
C ILE A 84 5.04 -11.82 -0.94
N PHE A 85 4.05 -11.12 -0.38
CA PHE A 85 3.96 -9.66 -0.45
C PHE A 85 5.24 -8.99 0.07
N ASN A 86 5.67 -9.30 1.29
CA ASN A 86 6.87 -8.70 1.89
C ASN A 86 8.13 -8.99 1.07
N SER A 87 8.34 -10.24 0.65
CA SER A 87 9.51 -10.66 -0.12
C SER A 87 9.59 -9.96 -1.47
N VAL A 88 8.48 -9.95 -2.23
CA VAL A 88 8.43 -9.28 -3.54
C VAL A 88 8.61 -7.77 -3.38
N PHE A 89 8.03 -7.17 -2.34
CA PHE A 89 8.18 -5.74 -2.10
C PHE A 89 9.63 -5.36 -1.77
N ILE A 90 10.30 -6.13 -0.89
CA ILE A 90 11.72 -5.91 -0.53
C ILE A 90 12.64 -6.05 -1.74
N ILE A 91 12.38 -7.03 -2.61
CA ILE A 91 13.11 -7.19 -3.87
C ILE A 91 12.88 -5.97 -4.76
N GLY A 92 11.63 -5.52 -4.92
CA GLY A 92 11.30 -4.32 -5.70
C GLY A 92 11.97 -3.05 -5.17
N VAL A 93 11.97 -2.85 -3.85
CA VAL A 93 12.68 -1.74 -3.17
C VAL A 93 14.17 -1.78 -3.52
N SER A 94 14.80 -2.94 -3.37
CA SER A 94 16.23 -3.12 -3.64
C SER A 94 16.57 -2.80 -5.10
N ILE A 95 15.75 -3.28 -6.04
CA ILE A 95 15.93 -3.01 -7.47
C ILE A 95 15.82 -1.51 -7.76
N LEU A 96 14.80 -0.83 -7.23
CA LEU A 96 14.59 0.59 -7.50
C LEU A 96 15.69 1.47 -6.92
N LEU A 97 16.14 1.21 -5.68
CA LEU A 97 17.17 2.02 -5.03
C LEU A 97 18.56 1.85 -5.67
N LEU A 98 18.88 0.63 -6.11
CA LEU A 98 20.21 0.32 -6.67
C LEU A 98 20.28 0.56 -8.17
N PHE A 99 19.21 0.23 -8.90
CA PHE A 99 19.23 0.18 -10.37
C PHE A 99 18.18 1.08 -11.03
N GLY A 100 17.25 1.71 -10.28
CA GLY A 100 16.13 2.46 -10.87
C GLY A 100 16.56 3.55 -11.85
N ASN A 101 17.44 4.45 -11.43
CA ASN A 101 17.97 5.52 -12.30
C ASN A 101 18.90 5.00 -13.40
N ILE A 102 19.62 3.90 -13.15
CA ILE A 102 20.47 3.26 -14.16
C ILE A 102 19.60 2.71 -15.30
N ILE A 103 18.52 2.00 -14.97
CA ILE A 103 17.56 1.49 -15.94
C ILE A 103 16.93 2.64 -16.73
N LEU A 104 16.49 3.71 -16.04
CA LEU A 104 15.90 4.88 -16.69
C LEU A 104 16.86 5.55 -17.68
N TYR A 105 18.14 5.63 -17.35
CA TYR A 105 19.16 6.15 -18.25
C TYR A 105 19.28 5.29 -19.53
N TYR A 106 19.35 3.95 -19.38
CA TYR A 106 19.48 3.05 -20.54
C TYR A 106 18.26 3.00 -21.44
N ILE A 107 17.05 3.26 -20.92
CA ILE A 107 15.83 3.35 -21.74
C ILE A 107 15.63 4.75 -22.35
N GLY A 108 16.60 5.66 -22.18
CA GLY A 108 16.56 7.01 -22.75
C GLY A 108 15.55 7.94 -22.07
N SER A 109 15.26 7.74 -20.78
CA SER A 109 14.34 8.61 -20.05
C SER A 109 14.93 10.00 -19.86
N ASN A 110 14.16 11.03 -20.22
CA ASN A 110 14.47 12.44 -19.92
C ASN A 110 14.18 12.82 -18.46
N THR A 111 13.65 11.89 -17.67
CA THR A 111 13.28 12.11 -16.26
C THR A 111 13.81 10.98 -15.40
N LEU A 112 14.44 11.34 -14.29
CA LEU A 112 14.96 10.39 -13.30
C LEU A 112 13.96 10.23 -12.15
N LEU A 113 14.16 9.19 -11.33
CA LEU A 113 13.45 9.07 -10.07
C LEU A 113 13.89 10.19 -9.11
N LEU A 114 13.06 10.42 -8.09
CA LEU A 114 13.44 11.23 -6.94
C LEU A 114 14.76 10.72 -6.32
N SER A 115 15.43 11.61 -5.58
CA SER A 115 16.64 11.26 -4.82
C SER A 115 16.42 10.02 -3.95
N ASN A 116 17.47 9.21 -3.76
CA ASN A 116 17.35 7.94 -3.03
C ASN A 116 16.74 8.10 -1.62
N SER A 117 17.01 9.21 -0.94
CA SER A 117 16.40 9.52 0.36
C SER A 117 14.88 9.70 0.25
N TYR A 118 14.39 10.46 -0.73
CA TYR A 118 12.96 10.71 -0.92
C TYR A 118 12.25 9.47 -1.46
N LEU A 119 12.89 8.74 -2.36
CA LEU A 119 12.41 7.46 -2.89
C LEU A 119 12.26 6.43 -1.77
N PHE A 120 13.23 6.30 -0.87
CA PHE A 120 13.14 5.38 0.26
C PHE A 120 11.98 5.70 1.21
N ILE A 121 11.80 6.98 1.55
CA ILE A 121 10.67 7.43 2.39
C ILE A 121 9.34 7.12 1.70
N LEU A 122 9.22 7.41 0.41
CA LEU A 122 8.02 7.11 -0.36
C LEU A 122 7.73 5.60 -0.41
N LEU A 123 8.75 4.78 -0.64
CA LEU A 123 8.63 3.32 -0.64
C LEU A 123 8.14 2.79 0.71
N LEU A 124 8.64 3.33 1.82
CA LEU A 124 8.19 2.97 3.17
C LEU A 124 6.72 3.36 3.38
N ILE A 125 6.32 4.56 2.96
CA ILE A 125 4.93 5.01 3.07
C ILE A 125 4.00 4.12 2.24
N ILE A 126 4.37 3.81 1.01
CA ILE A 126 3.59 2.95 0.13
C ILE A 126 3.54 1.51 0.65
N PHE A 127 4.62 0.99 1.24
CA PHE A 127 4.60 -0.32 1.91
C PHE A 127 3.53 -0.38 2.99
N LEU A 128 3.52 0.61 3.89
CA LEU A 128 2.53 0.69 4.97
C LEU A 128 1.11 0.87 4.44
N GLU A 129 0.97 1.69 3.39
CA GLU A 129 -0.31 1.93 2.73
C GLU A 129 -0.91 0.65 2.13
N THR A 130 -0.09 -0.09 1.39
CA THR A 130 -0.49 -1.35 0.77
C THR A 130 -0.78 -2.42 1.81
N ASN A 131 0.02 -2.50 2.88
CA ASN A 131 -0.20 -3.45 3.95
C ASN A 131 -1.56 -3.24 4.64
N HIS A 132 -1.90 -2.01 5.02
CA HIS A 132 -3.21 -1.75 5.63
C HIS A 132 -4.35 -1.90 4.61
N SER A 133 -4.12 -1.60 3.34
CA SER A 133 -5.10 -1.78 2.26
C SER A 133 -5.41 -3.26 2.03
N ASN A 134 -4.41 -4.14 2.09
CA ASN A 134 -4.61 -5.60 2.05
C ASN A 134 -5.41 -6.07 3.28
N CYS A 135 -5.13 -5.53 4.47
CA CYS A 135 -5.93 -5.81 5.66
C CYS A 135 -7.39 -5.36 5.51
N ALA A 136 -7.63 -4.14 5.00
CA ALA A 136 -8.97 -3.64 4.73
C ALA A 136 -9.71 -4.52 3.70
N THR A 137 -9.01 -4.96 2.66
CA THR A 137 -9.55 -5.90 1.67
C THR A 137 -9.87 -7.27 2.29
N LEU A 138 -9.08 -7.74 3.24
CA LEU A 138 -9.43 -8.97 3.97
C LEU A 138 -10.70 -8.80 4.81
N ILE A 139 -10.92 -7.63 5.40
CA ILE A 139 -12.15 -7.33 6.15
C ILE A 139 -13.38 -7.39 5.24
N THR A 140 -13.28 -6.95 3.99
CA THR A 140 -14.42 -6.99 3.05
C THR A 140 -14.89 -8.40 2.71
N THR A 141 -14.05 -9.43 2.93
CA THR A 141 -14.46 -10.84 2.78
C THR A 141 -15.56 -11.25 3.77
N LYS A 142 -15.78 -10.47 4.84
CA LYS A 142 -16.92 -10.61 5.76
C LYS A 142 -18.18 -9.87 5.28
N ASN A 143 -18.14 -9.27 4.10
CA ASN A 143 -19.18 -8.37 3.60
C ASN A 143 -19.39 -7.15 4.52
N GLU A 144 -18.29 -6.62 5.07
CA GLU A 144 -18.26 -5.41 5.90
C GLU A 144 -17.30 -4.36 5.31
N VAL A 145 -17.68 -3.09 5.37
CA VAL A 145 -16.85 -1.97 4.87
C VAL A 145 -16.77 -0.88 5.96
N PRO A 146 -16.05 -1.11 7.07
CA PRO A 146 -16.01 -0.19 8.21
C PRO A 146 -15.10 1.04 8.00
N PHE A 147 -14.36 1.09 6.89
CA PHE A 147 -13.32 2.08 6.61
C PHE A 147 -13.75 3.22 5.68
N VAL A 148 -15.05 3.40 5.43
CA VAL A 148 -15.57 4.50 4.59
C VAL A 148 -15.13 5.85 5.14
N MET A 149 -15.45 6.13 6.41
CA MET A 149 -15.14 7.43 7.02
C MET A 149 -13.65 7.65 7.19
N SER A 150 -12.89 6.63 7.56
CA SER A 150 -11.44 6.76 7.69
C SER A 150 -10.77 7.05 6.34
N SER A 151 -11.25 6.43 5.25
CA SER A 151 -10.72 6.67 3.91
C SER A 151 -11.00 8.11 3.45
N LEU A 152 -12.24 8.59 3.63
CA LEU A 152 -12.63 9.95 3.26
C LEU A 152 -11.91 11.01 4.09
N LEU A 153 -11.90 10.86 5.42
CA LEU A 153 -11.25 11.80 6.32
C LEU A 153 -9.73 11.82 6.11
N SER A 154 -9.10 10.66 5.89
CA SER A 154 -7.68 10.62 5.55
C SER A 154 -7.42 11.24 4.18
N GLY A 155 -8.26 11.04 3.17
CA GLY A 155 -8.11 11.68 1.86
C GLY A 155 -8.16 13.21 1.93
N VAL A 156 -9.14 13.76 2.65
CA VAL A 156 -9.22 15.21 2.91
C VAL A 156 -8.03 15.66 3.75
N GLY A 157 -7.66 14.88 4.77
CA GLY A 157 -6.51 15.17 5.63
C GLY A 157 -5.21 15.28 4.85
N VAL A 158 -4.93 14.33 3.95
CA VAL A 158 -3.73 14.31 3.08
C VAL A 158 -3.70 15.56 2.19
N LEU A 159 -4.83 15.94 1.61
CA LEU A 159 -4.91 17.15 0.79
C LEU A 159 -4.64 18.42 1.60
N LEU A 160 -5.25 18.55 2.78
CA LEU A 160 -5.06 19.73 3.63
C LEU A 160 -3.64 19.82 4.16
N THR A 161 -3.08 18.71 4.67
CA THR A 161 -1.70 18.69 5.16
C THR A 161 -0.69 18.88 4.01
N GLY A 162 -0.95 18.31 2.83
CA GLY A 162 -0.13 18.52 1.64
C GLY A 162 -0.15 19.97 1.16
N LEU A 163 -1.32 20.61 1.12
CA LEU A 163 -1.46 22.03 0.80
C LEU A 163 -0.72 22.90 1.81
N ILE A 164 -0.84 22.60 3.10
CA ILE A 164 -0.12 23.35 4.15
C ILE A 164 1.39 23.19 3.97
N ALA A 165 1.86 21.97 3.74
CA ALA A 165 3.28 21.67 3.60
C ALA A 165 3.93 22.41 2.42
N VAL A 166 3.24 22.49 1.27
CA VAL A 166 3.81 23.15 0.09
C VAL A 166 3.57 24.65 0.08
N LYS A 167 2.38 25.12 0.48
CA LYS A 167 2.03 26.54 0.39
C LYS A 167 2.60 27.38 1.53
N TYR A 168 2.63 26.84 2.76
CA TYR A 168 2.99 27.64 3.95
C TYR A 168 4.34 27.24 4.56
N LEU A 169 4.76 25.98 4.41
CA LEU A 169 6.03 25.49 4.96
C LEU A 169 7.15 25.36 3.92
N GLU A 170 6.83 25.59 2.64
CA GLU A 170 7.77 25.48 1.51
C GLU A 170 8.54 24.14 1.47
N ALA A 171 7.95 23.07 2.00
CA ALA A 171 8.61 21.77 2.19
C ALA A 171 8.75 20.95 0.89
N GLY A 172 8.38 21.52 -0.26
CA GLY A 172 8.52 20.92 -1.58
C GLY A 172 7.84 19.55 -1.72
N VAL A 173 8.42 18.68 -2.56
CA VAL A 173 7.92 17.32 -2.79
C VAL A 173 7.99 16.45 -1.54
N LEU A 174 8.99 16.66 -0.68
CA LEU A 174 9.13 15.90 0.57
C LEU A 174 7.95 16.18 1.50
N GLY A 175 7.50 17.44 1.59
CA GLY A 175 6.30 17.82 2.33
C GLY A 175 5.05 17.06 1.89
N LEU A 176 4.86 16.86 0.59
CA LEU A 176 3.76 16.08 0.05
C LEU A 176 3.86 14.59 0.41
N ILE A 177 5.04 14.01 0.27
CA ILE A 177 5.29 12.60 0.63
C ILE A 177 4.99 12.40 2.13
N LEU A 178 5.54 13.24 2.99
CA LEU A 178 5.34 13.17 4.44
C LEU A 178 3.89 13.45 4.86
N ALA A 179 3.18 14.36 4.18
CA ALA A 179 1.77 14.64 4.43
C ALA A 179 0.91 13.36 4.28
N GLN A 180 1.14 12.59 3.20
CA GLN A 180 0.48 11.30 3.00
C GLN A 180 0.82 10.32 4.12
N GLY A 181 2.13 10.10 4.36
CA GLY A 181 2.59 9.17 5.38
C GLY A 181 2.06 9.48 6.77
N PHE A 182 2.12 10.75 7.17
CA PHE A 182 1.66 11.23 8.48
C PHE A 182 0.18 10.95 8.69
N VAL A 183 -0.69 11.39 7.76
CA VAL A 183 -2.14 11.21 7.91
C VAL A 183 -2.53 9.74 7.90
N GLN A 184 -1.89 8.91 7.07
CA GLN A 184 -2.14 7.46 7.06
C GLN A 184 -1.66 6.78 8.36
N LEU A 185 -0.52 7.22 8.91
CA LEU A 185 0.02 6.74 10.19
C LEU A 185 -0.87 7.11 11.38
N MET A 186 -1.57 8.24 11.35
CA MET A 186 -2.47 8.63 12.44
C MET A 186 -3.58 7.60 12.68
N TYR A 187 -4.02 6.87 11.65
CA TYR A 187 -5.15 5.94 11.80
C TYR A 187 -5.01 4.65 10.98
N ASN A 188 -5.01 4.73 9.65
CA ASN A 188 -5.21 3.55 8.80
C ASN A 188 -4.08 2.52 8.93
N ASN A 189 -2.83 2.97 9.00
CA ASN A 189 -1.65 2.08 8.96
C ASN A 189 -1.57 1.10 10.14
N TRP A 190 -2.16 1.42 11.30
CA TRP A 190 -2.17 0.53 12.45
C TRP A 190 -3.56 0.00 12.79
N LYS A 191 -4.63 0.76 12.53
CA LYS A 191 -6.00 0.38 12.88
C LYS A 191 -6.46 -0.86 12.14
N TRP A 192 -6.35 -0.88 10.80
CA TRP A 192 -6.86 -1.98 9.99
C TRP A 192 -6.08 -3.28 10.17
N PRO A 193 -4.73 -3.26 10.22
CA PRO A 193 -3.98 -4.44 10.62
C PRO A 193 -4.37 -4.95 12.01
N LYS A 194 -4.52 -4.07 13.01
CA LYS A 194 -4.94 -4.47 14.36
C LYS A 194 -6.30 -5.16 14.37
N VAL A 195 -7.28 -4.64 13.61
CA VAL A 195 -8.60 -5.27 13.48
C VAL A 195 -8.46 -6.70 12.93
N VAL A 196 -7.71 -6.87 11.84
CA VAL A 196 -7.48 -8.19 11.22
C VAL A 196 -6.79 -9.15 12.19
N PHE A 197 -5.71 -8.74 12.86
CA PHE A 197 -4.97 -9.65 13.74
C PHE A 197 -5.74 -10.03 15.00
N ASN A 198 -6.50 -9.09 15.57
CA ASN A 198 -7.42 -9.39 16.68
C ASN A 198 -8.48 -10.40 16.24
N GLU A 199 -9.06 -10.21 15.06
CA GLU A 199 -10.07 -11.11 14.52
C GLU A 199 -9.53 -12.51 14.24
N LEU A 200 -8.30 -12.60 13.73
CA LEU A 200 -7.61 -13.88 13.57
C LEU A 200 -7.10 -14.44 14.91
N ASN A 201 -7.32 -13.80 16.06
CA ASN A 201 -6.77 -14.23 17.35
C ASN A 201 -5.25 -14.54 17.26
N SER A 202 -4.51 -13.68 16.55
CA SER A 202 -3.11 -13.90 16.25
C SER A 202 -2.33 -12.59 16.26
N THR A 203 -1.02 -12.68 16.04
CA THR A 203 -0.15 -11.51 15.89
C THR A 203 0.52 -11.55 14.52
N TYR A 204 1.01 -10.40 14.06
CA TYR A 204 1.73 -10.29 12.79
C TYR A 204 2.83 -11.36 12.65
N PHE A 205 3.69 -11.48 13.66
CA PHE A 205 4.78 -12.46 13.66
C PHE A 205 4.30 -13.92 13.66
N LYS A 206 3.21 -14.23 14.37
CA LYS A 206 2.64 -15.59 14.36
C LYS A 206 2.09 -15.94 12.99
N ILE A 207 1.36 -15.01 12.35
CA ILE A 207 0.81 -15.21 11.01
C ILE A 207 1.92 -15.39 9.97
N ILE A 208 2.98 -14.57 10.04
CA ILE A 208 4.16 -14.77 9.18
C ILE A 208 4.77 -16.14 9.42
N LYS A 209 4.99 -16.56 10.67
CA LYS A 209 5.57 -17.88 10.96
C LYS A 209 4.75 -19.02 10.35
N VAL A 210 3.42 -18.95 10.48
CA VAL A 210 2.50 -19.92 9.87
C VAL A 210 2.63 -19.90 8.34
N GLY A 211 2.63 -18.71 7.73
CA GLY A 211 2.82 -18.54 6.30
C GLY A 211 4.15 -19.08 5.78
N ALA A 212 5.23 -18.96 6.56
CA ALA A 212 6.57 -19.40 6.15
C ALA A 212 6.61 -20.92 6.05
N VAL A 213 6.03 -21.60 7.04
CA VAL A 213 5.91 -23.06 7.03
C VAL A 213 5.08 -23.51 5.83
N GLU A 214 3.97 -22.83 5.54
CA GLU A 214 3.11 -23.19 4.41
C GLU A 214 3.80 -22.98 3.06
N TRP A 215 4.52 -21.85 2.91
CA TRP A 215 5.27 -21.57 1.70
C TRP A 215 6.38 -22.60 1.44
N ILE A 216 7.12 -23.00 2.49
CA ILE A 216 8.15 -24.04 2.39
C ILE A 216 7.53 -25.40 1.99
N LYS A 217 6.37 -25.76 2.54
CA LYS A 217 5.66 -26.98 2.16
C LYS A 217 5.25 -26.95 0.69
N ALA A 218 4.69 -25.84 0.23
CA ALA A 218 4.28 -25.66 -1.16
C ALA A 218 5.46 -25.79 -2.14
N ILE A 219 6.65 -25.30 -1.78
CA ILE A 219 7.86 -25.49 -2.59
C ILE A 219 8.28 -26.96 -2.61
N LYS A 220 8.30 -27.63 -1.45
CA LYS A 220 8.71 -29.04 -1.33
C LYS A 220 7.79 -30.03 -2.02
N LEU A 221 6.51 -29.71 -2.21
CA LEU A 221 5.55 -30.57 -2.90
C LEU A 221 5.62 -30.45 -4.42
N ASN A 222 6.27 -29.40 -4.93
CA ASN A 222 6.44 -29.13 -6.37
C ASN A 222 7.86 -29.46 -6.88
N ILE A 223 8.69 -30.06 -6.03
CA ILE A 223 10.02 -30.62 -6.35
C ILE A 223 9.93 -32.12 -6.14
#